data_AF-A0AAD8YC03-F1
#
_entry.id   AF-A0AAD8YC03-F1
#
_cell.length_a   1.000
_cell.length_b   1.000
_cell.length_c   1.000
_cell.angle_alpha   90.00
_cell.angle_beta   90.00
_cell.angle_gamma   90.00
#
_symmetry.space_group_name_H-M   'P 1'
#
loop_
_entity.id
_entity.type
_entity.pdbx_description
1 polymer ?
#
loop_
_entity_poly.entity_id
_entity_poly.type
_entity_poly.pdbx_seq_one_letter_code
_entity_poly.pdbx_strand_id
1 'polypeptide(L)'
;MEFLEGFLLLDEHLVCTKLTPNADNQIATQMGTFMAKTHLATHSSKVSADRATYLTAEYENRALRDIQLEFVFTKAYEETSEHTSTGFNVDDQFRSEINALKARYNGETGANNFSLCHGDLHPGSVMVKIDEDDAQIRVIDPEFTVYGPPGLDVGSLLSGFILAAVHHSYSDSDRKQRRKPLGRSMGVSSHHGTLTSQCYQKVASVPN
;
A
#
# COMPACT_ATOMS: atom_id res chain seq x y z
N MET A 1 -16.84 -6.27 15.47
CA MET A 1 -16.58 -5.44 14.27
C MET A 1 -17.81 -5.49 13.38
N GLU A 2 -18.11 -4.42 12.64
CA GLU A 2 -19.17 -4.42 11.62
C GLU A 2 -18.81 -5.40 10.49
N PHE A 3 -19.80 -6.10 9.94
CA PHE A 3 -19.61 -6.91 8.73
C PHE A 3 -19.76 -6.03 7.49
N LEU A 4 -18.70 -5.92 6.68
CA LEU A 4 -18.62 -5.01 5.54
C LEU A 4 -19.15 -5.65 4.25
N GLU A 5 -20.43 -6.01 4.25
CA GLU A 5 -21.06 -6.66 3.10
C GLU A 5 -21.05 -5.79 1.84
N GLY A 6 -20.62 -6.39 0.72
CA GLY A 6 -20.54 -5.72 -0.58
C GLY A 6 -19.36 -4.77 -0.73
N PHE A 7 -18.43 -4.74 0.23
CA PHE A 7 -17.14 -4.09 0.04
C PHE A 7 -16.12 -5.08 -0.54
N LEU A 8 -15.21 -4.58 -1.38
CA LEU A 8 -14.01 -5.28 -1.83
C LEU A 8 -12.76 -4.55 -1.30
N LEU A 9 -11.60 -5.19 -1.36
CA LEU A 9 -10.34 -4.53 -0.99
C LEU A 9 -9.95 -3.47 -2.04
N LEU A 10 -9.30 -2.39 -1.61
CA LEU A 10 -8.88 -1.31 -2.51
C LEU A 10 -7.77 -1.79 -3.46
N ASP A 11 -6.91 -2.73 -3.07
CA ASP A 11 -5.94 -3.33 -3.99
C ASP A 11 -6.62 -4.09 -5.14
N GLU A 12 -7.66 -4.87 -4.84
CA GLU A 12 -8.50 -5.54 -5.83
C GLU A 12 -9.19 -4.50 -6.73
N HIS A 13 -9.74 -3.42 -6.16
CA HIS A 13 -10.32 -2.34 -6.96
C HIS A 13 -9.29 -1.72 -7.92
N LEU A 14 -8.10 -1.40 -7.41
CA LEU A 14 -7.06 -0.74 -8.18
C LEU A 14 -6.52 -1.60 -9.33
N VAL A 15 -6.55 -2.92 -9.20
CA VAL A 15 -5.95 -3.85 -10.18
C VAL A 15 -6.98 -4.48 -11.11
N CYS A 16 -8.12 -4.89 -10.58
CA CYS A 16 -9.06 -5.80 -11.25
C CYS A 16 -10.32 -5.12 -11.79
N THR A 17 -10.66 -3.92 -11.30
CA THR A 17 -11.89 -3.24 -11.70
C THR A 17 -11.62 -2.15 -12.74
N LYS A 18 -12.70 -1.62 -13.30
CA LYS A 18 -12.62 -0.45 -14.18
C LYS A 18 -12.59 0.81 -13.33
N LEU A 19 -11.44 1.49 -13.35
CA LEU A 19 -11.28 2.82 -12.76
C LEU A 19 -12.23 3.83 -13.41
N THR A 20 -12.87 4.66 -12.58
CA THR A 20 -13.74 5.75 -13.01
C THR A 20 -13.38 7.03 -12.26
N PRO A 21 -13.14 8.15 -12.97
CA PRO A 21 -12.67 9.38 -12.33
C PRO A 21 -13.54 9.86 -11.17
N ASN A 22 -14.86 9.66 -11.24
CA ASN A 22 -15.77 10.07 -10.17
C ASN A 22 -15.53 9.28 -8.88
N ALA A 23 -15.71 7.95 -8.92
CA ALA A 23 -15.55 7.09 -7.75
C ALA A 23 -14.12 7.14 -7.19
N ASP A 24 -13.10 7.11 -8.05
CA ASP A 24 -11.69 7.09 -7.61
C ASP A 24 -11.29 8.41 -6.91
N ASN A 25 -11.79 9.56 -7.38
CA ASN A 25 -11.57 10.83 -6.71
C ASN A 25 -12.27 10.89 -5.35
N GLN A 26 -13.46 10.29 -5.21
CA GLN A 26 -14.16 10.19 -3.93
C GLN A 26 -13.42 9.30 -2.95
N ILE A 27 -12.90 8.14 -3.39
CA ILE A 27 -12.05 7.26 -2.59
C ILE A 27 -10.81 8.01 -2.09
N ALA A 28 -10.08 8.68 -2.99
CA ALA A 28 -8.90 9.45 -2.64
C ALA A 28 -9.22 10.58 -1.64
N THR A 29 -10.33 11.29 -1.85
CA THR A 29 -10.80 12.37 -0.96
C THR A 29 -11.14 11.85 0.43
N GLN A 30 -11.81 10.71 0.53
CA GLN A 30 -12.16 10.09 1.80
C GLN A 30 -10.91 9.57 2.53
N MET A 31 -9.96 8.96 1.82
CA MET A 31 -8.69 8.52 2.41
C MET A 31 -7.88 9.69 2.96
N GLY A 32 -7.76 10.78 2.19
CA GLY A 32 -7.11 12.00 2.65
C GLY A 32 -7.82 12.61 3.86
N THR A 33 -9.15 12.60 3.88
CA THR A 33 -9.95 13.08 5.01
C THR A 33 -9.78 12.20 6.25
N PHE A 34 -9.71 10.88 6.08
CA PHE A 34 -9.45 9.94 7.18
C PHE A 34 -8.10 10.25 7.83
N MET A 35 -7.01 10.27 7.05
CA MET A 35 -5.67 10.57 7.55
C MET A 35 -5.59 11.95 8.20
N ALA A 36 -6.18 12.97 7.57
CA ALA A 36 -6.21 14.32 8.14
C ALA A 36 -6.89 14.35 9.51
N LYS A 37 -8.01 13.64 9.68
CA LYS A 37 -8.73 13.59 10.96
C LYS A 37 -7.95 12.82 12.03
N THR A 38 -7.42 11.64 11.70
CA THR A 38 -6.71 10.79 12.67
C THR A 38 -5.37 11.39 13.08
N HIS A 39 -4.58 11.86 12.12
CA HIS A 39 -3.28 12.47 12.38
C HIS A 39 -3.42 13.79 13.12
N LEU A 40 -4.29 14.71 12.65
CA LEU A 40 -4.41 16.03 13.28
C LEU A 40 -4.91 15.96 14.73
N ALA A 41 -5.82 15.03 15.04
CA ALA A 41 -6.35 14.87 16.39
C ALA A 41 -5.30 14.40 17.41
N THR A 42 -4.22 13.78 16.93
CA THR A 42 -3.19 13.17 17.78
C THR A 42 -1.81 13.77 17.58
N HIS A 43 -1.63 14.67 16.61
CA HIS A 43 -0.34 15.24 16.29
C HIS A 43 0.32 15.89 17.51
N SER A 44 1.63 15.69 17.67
CA SER A 44 2.46 16.21 18.78
C SER A 44 2.25 17.71 19.06
N SER A 45 2.01 18.52 18.02
CA SER A 45 1.74 19.96 18.13
C SER A 45 0.30 20.32 18.54
N LYS A 46 -0.60 19.33 18.64
CA LYS A 46 -2.02 19.48 18.96
C LYS A 46 -2.40 18.87 20.30
N VAL A 47 -1.52 18.07 20.90
CA VAL A 47 -1.73 17.42 22.19
C VAL A 47 -0.78 17.98 23.25
N SER A 48 -1.10 17.80 24.53
CA SER A 48 -0.19 18.18 25.62
C SER A 48 1.04 17.27 25.65
N ALA A 49 2.11 17.71 26.32
CA ALA A 49 3.32 16.90 26.53
C ALA A 49 2.98 15.57 27.22
N ASP A 50 2.17 15.60 28.28
CA ASP A 50 1.73 14.39 28.99
C ASP A 50 0.97 13.43 28.07
N ARG A 51 0.12 13.96 27.19
CA ARG A 51 -0.61 13.14 26.22
C ARG A 51 0.33 12.55 25.18
N ALA A 52 1.31 13.31 24.69
CA ALA A 52 2.33 12.78 23.76
C ALA A 52 3.16 11.68 24.42
N THR A 53 3.60 11.85 25.67
CA THR A 53 4.32 10.83 26.44
C THR A 53 3.47 9.56 26.61
N TYR A 54 2.19 9.71 26.95
CA TYR A 54 1.27 8.58 27.02
C TYR A 54 1.13 7.86 25.67
N LEU A 55 0.91 8.60 24.57
CA LEU A 55 0.75 8.01 23.24
C LEU A 55 2.01 7.27 22.79
N THR A 56 3.20 7.81 23.06
CA THR A 56 4.48 7.15 22.76
C THR A 56 4.61 5.81 23.50
N ALA A 57 4.24 5.76 24.78
CA ALA A 57 4.34 4.55 25.59
C ALA A 57 3.27 3.51 25.24
N GLU A 58 2.02 3.93 25.13
CA GLU A 58 0.88 3.05 24.83
C GLU A 58 0.98 2.43 23.43
N TYR A 59 1.41 3.23 22.45
CA TYR A 59 1.52 2.83 21.04
C TYR A 59 2.98 2.64 20.62
N GLU A 60 3.84 2.19 21.53
CA GLU A 60 5.16 1.70 21.18
C GLU A 60 5.03 0.52 20.21
N ASN A 61 4.11 -0.39 20.52
CA ASN A 61 3.76 -1.56 19.70
C ASN A 61 5.01 -2.35 19.24
N ARG A 62 5.93 -2.60 20.19
CA ARG A 62 7.31 -3.02 19.92
C ARG A 62 7.39 -4.24 18.99
N ALA A 63 6.60 -5.27 19.27
CA ALA A 63 6.64 -6.52 18.49
C ALA A 63 6.29 -6.30 17.00
N LEU A 64 5.22 -5.56 16.70
CA LEU A 64 4.83 -5.26 15.32
C LEU A 64 5.72 -4.20 14.68
N ARG A 65 6.22 -3.24 15.48
CA ARG A 65 7.21 -2.26 15.03
C ARG A 65 8.52 -2.94 14.62
N ASP A 66 8.96 -3.97 15.34
CA ASP A 66 10.15 -4.78 15.00
C ASP A 66 9.98 -5.50 13.67
N ILE A 67 8.80 -6.07 13.41
CA ILE A 67 8.48 -6.68 12.11
C ILE A 67 8.67 -5.66 10.98
N GLN A 68 8.15 -4.43 11.11
CA GLN A 68 8.37 -3.42 10.07
C GLN A 68 9.84 -3.00 9.94
N LEU A 69 10.55 -2.81 11.05
CA LEU A 69 11.98 -2.48 11.02
C LEU A 69 12.81 -3.55 10.31
N GLU A 70 12.46 -4.81 10.50
CA GLU A 70 13.12 -5.94 9.87
C GLU A 70 12.73 -6.06 8.39
N PHE A 71 11.43 -6.17 8.09
CA PHE A 71 10.99 -6.53 6.75
C PHE A 71 10.93 -5.34 5.79
N VAL A 72 10.46 -4.17 6.24
CA VAL A 72 10.29 -2.99 5.39
C VAL A 72 11.57 -2.16 5.33
N PHE A 73 12.17 -1.88 6.49
CA PHE A 73 13.33 -0.99 6.59
C PHE A 73 14.69 -1.69 6.48
N THR A 74 14.73 -3.01 6.24
CA THR A 74 16.00 -3.75 6.12
C THR A 74 15.92 -4.81 5.00
N LYS A 75 15.17 -5.89 5.20
CA LYS A 75 15.19 -7.05 4.30
C LYS A 75 14.66 -6.78 2.90
N ALA A 76 13.71 -5.85 2.75
CA ALA A 76 13.11 -5.49 1.46
C ALA A 76 14.12 -5.11 0.36
N TYR A 77 15.31 -4.62 0.74
CA TYR A 77 16.37 -4.26 -0.19
C TYR A 77 17.71 -4.98 0.07
N GLU A 78 17.88 -5.62 1.23
CA GLU A 78 19.11 -6.40 1.53
C GLU A 78 19.02 -7.87 1.09
N GLU A 79 17.82 -8.47 1.13
CA GLU A 79 17.60 -9.90 0.82
C GLU A 79 16.90 -10.11 -0.54
N THR A 80 17.17 -9.23 -1.51
CA THR A 80 16.56 -9.30 -2.84
C THR A 80 17.29 -10.27 -3.76
N SER A 81 16.55 -11.02 -4.59
CA SER A 81 17.14 -11.78 -5.70
C SER A 81 17.66 -10.86 -6.81
N GLU A 82 18.61 -11.32 -7.63
CA GLU A 82 19.09 -10.58 -8.81
C GLU A 82 17.96 -10.19 -9.78
N HIS A 83 16.94 -11.05 -9.91
CA HIS A 83 15.78 -10.75 -10.76
C HIS A 83 14.96 -9.57 -10.21
N THR A 84 14.74 -9.53 -8.90
CA THR A 84 13.96 -8.48 -8.23
C THR A 84 14.73 -7.16 -8.08
N SER A 85 16.06 -7.19 -8.02
CA SER A 85 16.90 -5.99 -7.90
C SER A 85 17.39 -5.45 -9.24
N THR A 86 16.96 -6.04 -10.37
CA THR A 86 17.38 -5.58 -11.69
C THR A 86 16.97 -4.11 -11.89
N GLY A 87 17.96 -3.23 -12.02
CA GLY A 87 17.75 -1.78 -12.18
C GLY A 87 17.52 -1.01 -10.87
N PHE A 88 17.55 -1.68 -9.72
CA PHE A 88 17.48 -1.06 -8.40
C PHE A 88 18.87 -1.07 -7.74
N ASN A 89 19.48 0.10 -7.64
CA ASN A 89 20.80 0.26 -7.06
C ASN A 89 20.70 0.73 -5.60
N VAL A 90 21.20 -0.07 -4.66
CA VAL A 90 21.26 0.26 -3.22
C VAL A 90 22.59 0.94 -2.93
N ASP A 91 22.71 2.21 -3.32
CA ASP A 91 23.90 3.02 -3.11
C ASP A 91 23.94 3.68 -1.72
N ASP A 92 25.03 4.41 -1.45
CA ASP A 92 25.24 5.08 -0.17
C ASP A 92 24.17 6.16 0.10
N GLN A 93 23.63 6.81 -0.94
CA GLN A 93 22.57 7.79 -0.78
C GLN A 93 21.27 7.11 -0.33
N PHE A 94 20.86 6.03 -0.99
CA PHE A 94 19.71 5.24 -0.57
C PHE A 94 19.86 4.75 0.88
N ARG A 95 21.04 4.21 1.23
CA ARG A 95 21.34 3.73 2.59
C ARG A 95 21.24 4.85 3.63
N SER A 96 21.71 6.05 3.30
CA SER A 96 21.60 7.21 4.19
C SER A 96 20.14 7.59 4.44
N GLU A 97 19.34 7.70 3.38
CA GLU A 97 17.92 8.09 3.49
C GLU A 97 17.09 7.04 4.21
N ILE A 98 17.26 5.74 3.89
CA ILE A 98 16.47 4.67 4.53
C ILE A 98 16.82 4.52 6.01
N ASN A 99 18.09 4.70 6.39
CA ASN A 99 18.50 4.70 7.80
C ASN A 99 17.94 5.90 8.57
N ALA A 100 17.86 7.08 7.94
CA ALA A 100 17.22 8.23 8.54
C ALA A 100 15.71 8.02 8.77
N LEU A 101 15.02 7.39 7.80
CA LEU A 101 13.62 7.01 7.94
C LEU A 101 13.44 5.94 9.02
N LYS A 102 14.31 4.92 9.06
CA LYS A 102 14.33 3.85 10.07
C LYS A 102 14.48 4.42 11.49
N ALA A 103 15.44 5.32 11.70
CA ALA A 103 15.64 5.97 13.00
C ALA A 103 14.44 6.83 13.43
N ARG A 104 13.81 7.55 12.49
CA ARG A 104 12.57 8.32 12.77
C ARG A 104 11.42 7.40 13.15
N TYR A 105 11.20 6.33 12.39
CA TYR A 105 10.15 5.33 12.67
C TYR A 105 10.39 4.60 14.01
N ASN A 106 11.65 4.30 14.34
CA ASN A 106 12.02 3.69 15.62
C ASN A 106 11.91 4.65 16.82
N GLY A 107 11.60 5.93 16.60
CA GLY A 107 11.43 6.92 17.67
C GLY A 107 12.73 7.59 18.13
N GLU A 108 13.86 7.34 17.47
CA GLU A 108 15.16 7.92 17.84
C GLU A 108 15.25 9.40 17.47
N THR A 109 14.49 9.83 16.46
CA THR A 109 14.46 11.23 16.01
C THR A 109 13.04 11.66 15.62
N GLY A 110 12.78 12.97 15.61
CA GLY A 110 11.54 13.53 15.04
C GLY A 110 10.29 13.45 15.93
N ALA A 111 10.42 13.18 17.23
CA ALA A 111 9.30 13.08 18.17
C ALA A 111 8.38 14.32 18.22
N ASN A 112 8.88 15.49 17.80
CA ASN A 112 8.10 16.71 17.66
C ASN A 112 7.16 16.73 16.44
N ASN A 113 7.14 15.68 15.62
CA ASN A 113 6.31 15.54 14.42
C ASN A 113 5.65 14.15 14.35
N PHE A 114 5.18 13.65 15.49
CA PHE A 114 4.50 12.36 15.57
C PHE A 114 2.98 12.51 15.60
N SER A 115 2.27 11.48 15.16
CA SER A 115 0.83 11.32 15.18
C SER A 115 0.50 9.84 15.39
N LEU A 116 -0.74 9.54 15.76
CA LEU A 116 -1.20 8.16 15.81
C LEU A 116 -1.45 7.68 14.38
N CYS A 117 -0.54 6.86 13.88
CA CYS A 117 -0.57 6.28 12.55
C CYS A 117 -1.26 4.92 12.60
N HIS A 118 -1.97 4.56 11.53
CA HIS A 118 -2.49 3.21 11.32
C HIS A 118 -1.37 2.17 11.34
N GLY A 119 -0.19 2.54 10.83
CA GLY A 119 1.01 1.72 10.86
C GLY A 119 1.19 0.89 9.61
N ASP A 120 0.11 0.32 9.07
CA ASP A 120 0.15 -0.47 7.83
C ASP A 120 -0.97 -0.10 6.83
N LEU A 121 -1.08 1.20 6.51
CA LEU A 121 -2.14 1.74 5.66
C LEU A 121 -1.88 1.52 4.16
N HIS A 122 -1.72 0.28 3.72
CA HIS A 122 -1.66 -0.06 2.30
C HIS A 122 -3.07 -0.28 1.72
N PRO A 123 -3.27 -0.36 0.38
CA PRO A 123 -4.59 -0.58 -0.19
C PRO A 123 -5.32 -1.85 0.29
N GLY A 124 -4.59 -2.93 0.63
CA GLY A 124 -5.20 -4.10 1.28
C GLY A 124 -5.79 -3.86 2.69
N SER A 125 -5.50 -2.72 3.33
CA SER A 125 -6.06 -2.31 4.63
C SER A 125 -7.22 -1.32 4.46
N VAL A 126 -7.72 -1.18 3.24
CA VAL A 126 -8.84 -0.32 2.88
C VAL A 126 -9.84 -1.13 2.09
N MET A 127 -11.08 -1.15 2.55
CA MET A 127 -12.19 -1.70 1.82
C MET A 127 -12.96 -0.57 1.11
N VAL A 128 -13.42 -0.82 -0.11
CA VAL A 128 -14.24 0.10 -0.89
C VAL A 128 -15.53 -0.54 -1.36
N LYS A 129 -16.58 0.27 -1.43
CA LYS A 129 -17.85 -0.08 -2.06
C LYS A 129 -18.22 1.05 -3.01
N ILE A 130 -18.55 0.68 -4.25
CA ILE A 130 -18.96 1.63 -5.28
C ILE A 130 -20.36 1.24 -5.71
N ASP A 131 -21.29 2.20 -5.62
CA ASP A 131 -22.67 2.05 -6.04
C ASP A 131 -23.03 3.21 -6.98
N GLU A 132 -23.21 2.87 -8.27
CA GLU A 132 -23.39 3.83 -9.36
C GLU A 132 -22.30 4.94 -9.37
N ASP A 133 -22.62 6.11 -8.80
CA ASP A 133 -21.78 7.30 -8.73
C ASP A 133 -21.25 7.60 -7.32
N ASP A 134 -21.62 6.83 -6.29
CA ASP A 134 -21.13 6.98 -4.92
C ASP A 134 -20.04 5.94 -4.60
N ALA A 135 -19.02 6.36 -3.87
CA ALA A 135 -17.99 5.47 -3.37
C ALA A 135 -17.83 5.65 -1.87
N GLN A 136 -17.60 4.55 -1.15
CA GLN A 136 -17.41 4.57 0.30
C GLN A 136 -16.17 3.79 0.67
N ILE A 137 -15.40 4.30 1.64
CA ILE A 137 -14.24 3.60 2.19
C ILE A 137 -14.51 3.08 3.61
N ARG A 138 -13.80 2.02 3.98
CA ARG A 138 -13.63 1.56 5.36
C ARG A 138 -12.16 1.18 5.55
N VAL A 139 -11.48 1.88 6.45
CA VAL A 139 -10.12 1.51 6.87
C VAL A 139 -10.23 0.41 7.93
N ILE A 140 -9.46 -0.65 7.77
CA ILE A 140 -9.52 -1.86 8.59
C ILE A 140 -8.12 -2.24 9.06
N ASP A 141 -8.07 -3.10 10.07
CA ASP A 141 -6.85 -3.74 10.56
C ASP A 141 -5.73 -2.80 11.08
N PRO A 142 -6.02 -1.93 12.07
CA PRO A 142 -5.03 -1.03 12.64
C PRO A 142 -4.10 -1.74 13.64
N GLU A 143 -3.77 -3.01 13.46
CA GLU A 143 -2.97 -3.77 14.43
C GLU A 143 -1.54 -3.20 14.57
N PHE A 144 -0.99 -2.65 13.49
CA PHE A 144 0.32 -1.97 13.46
C PHE A 144 0.30 -0.54 14.01
N THR A 145 -0.78 -0.09 14.67
CA THR A 145 -0.90 1.28 15.14
C THR A 145 0.32 1.69 15.98
N VAL A 146 0.91 2.83 15.62
CA VAL A 146 2.07 3.41 16.29
C VAL A 146 1.92 4.91 16.44
N TYR A 147 2.42 5.46 17.55
CA TYR A 147 2.66 6.90 17.63
C TYR A 147 4.01 7.21 16.97
N GLY A 148 3.97 7.75 15.76
CA GLY A 148 5.13 7.86 14.88
C GLY A 148 4.96 8.91 13.77
N PRO A 149 5.87 8.96 12.78
CA PRO A 149 5.80 9.97 11.73
C PRO A 149 4.57 9.75 10.84
N PRO A 150 3.72 10.78 10.60
CA PRO A 150 2.50 10.64 9.78
C PRO A 150 2.78 10.28 8.31
N GLY A 151 4.01 10.52 7.84
CA GLY A 151 4.47 10.08 6.53
C GLY A 151 4.48 8.56 6.34
N LEU A 152 4.43 7.78 7.42
CA LEU A 152 4.28 6.31 7.37
C LEU A 152 3.01 5.92 6.62
N ASP A 153 1.85 6.37 7.09
CA ASP A 153 0.55 6.03 6.48
C ASP A 153 0.43 6.58 5.05
N VAL A 154 0.89 7.82 4.85
CA VAL A 154 0.85 8.48 3.52
C VAL A 154 1.73 7.72 2.52
N GLY A 155 2.94 7.33 2.92
CA GLY A 155 3.88 6.59 2.10
C GLY A 155 3.39 5.18 1.77
N SER A 156 2.89 4.44 2.76
CA SER A 156 2.34 3.10 2.56
C SER A 156 1.18 3.12 1.57
N LEU A 157 0.24 4.05 1.71
CA LEU A 157 -0.90 4.16 0.81
C LEU A 157 -0.47 4.56 -0.61
N LEU A 158 0.41 5.56 -0.72
CA LEU A 158 0.90 6.04 -2.01
C LEU A 158 1.69 4.95 -2.76
N SER A 159 2.48 4.14 -2.04
CA SER A 159 3.22 3.04 -2.66
C SER A 159 2.29 2.05 -3.36
N GLY A 160 1.14 1.72 -2.76
CA GLY A 160 0.13 0.87 -3.37
C GLY A 160 -0.49 1.46 -4.63
N PHE A 161 -0.80 2.76 -4.65
CA PHE A 161 -1.27 3.45 -5.86
C PHE A 161 -0.21 3.46 -6.97
N ILE A 162 1.07 3.67 -6.63
CA ILE A 162 2.17 3.61 -7.59
C ILE A 162 2.29 2.20 -8.18
N LEU A 163 2.24 1.16 -7.35
CA LEU A 163 2.31 -0.22 -7.81
C LEU A 163 1.14 -0.57 -8.74
N ALA A 164 -0.07 -0.11 -8.44
CA ALA A 164 -1.22 -0.26 -9.33
C ALA A 164 -1.01 0.46 -10.68
N ALA A 165 -0.49 1.69 -10.67
CA ALA A 165 -0.19 2.43 -11.89
C ALA A 165 0.89 1.72 -12.75
N VAL A 166 1.94 1.19 -12.10
CA VAL A 166 2.96 0.37 -12.76
C VAL A 166 2.30 -0.87 -13.38
N HIS A 167 1.49 -1.61 -12.63
CA HIS A 167 0.77 -2.78 -13.14
C HIS A 167 -0.03 -2.47 -14.42
N HIS A 168 -0.79 -1.38 -14.43
CA HIS A 168 -1.57 -0.98 -15.63
C HIS A 168 -0.69 -0.64 -16.82
N SER A 169 0.44 0.03 -16.61
CA SER A 169 1.38 0.38 -17.68
C SER A 169 1.99 -0.84 -18.41
N TYR A 170 2.24 -1.93 -17.67
CA TYR A 170 2.77 -3.18 -18.23
C TYR A 170 1.66 -4.04 -18.84
N SER A 171 0.51 -4.13 -18.18
CA SER A 171 -0.64 -4.89 -18.67
C SER A 171 -1.18 -4.34 -20.00
N ASP A 172 -1.24 -3.03 -20.16
CA ASP A 172 -1.61 -2.40 -21.42
C ASP A 172 -0.57 -2.60 -22.52
N SER A 173 0.71 -2.63 -22.15
CA SER A 173 1.81 -2.86 -23.09
C SER A 173 1.81 -4.30 -23.63
N ASP A 174 1.63 -5.29 -22.76
CA ASP A 174 1.50 -6.71 -23.16
C ASP A 174 0.25 -6.93 -24.02
N ARG A 175 -0.87 -6.29 -23.67
CA ARG A 175 -2.10 -6.33 -24.47
C ARG A 175 -1.91 -5.73 -25.86
N LYS A 176 -1.14 -4.64 -25.99
CA LYS A 176 -0.80 -4.02 -27.29
C LYS A 176 0.19 -4.88 -28.09
N GLN A 177 1.14 -5.55 -27.45
CA GLN A 177 2.07 -6.48 -28.12
C GLN A 177 1.36 -7.73 -28.64
N ARG A 178 0.48 -8.34 -27.84
CA ARG A 178 -0.35 -9.50 -28.24
C ARG A 178 -1.37 -9.19 -29.34
N ARG A 179 -1.75 -7.92 -29.51
CA ARG A 179 -2.65 -7.45 -30.57
C ARG A 179 -1.93 -7.09 -31.87
N LYS A 180 -0.59 -7.08 -31.92
CA LYS A 180 0.11 -7.02 -33.20
C LYS A 180 -0.19 -8.33 -33.94
N PRO A 181 -0.77 -8.30 -35.15
CA PRO A 181 -1.04 -9.53 -35.87
C PRO A 181 0.29 -10.20 -36.16
N LEU A 182 0.49 -11.42 -35.63
CA LEU A 182 1.49 -12.32 -36.20
C LEU A 182 1.16 -12.44 -37.67
N GLY A 183 2.12 -12.14 -38.54
CA GLY A 183 1.99 -12.33 -39.97
C GLY A 183 1.40 -13.72 -40.26
N ARG A 184 0.33 -13.74 -41.05
CA ARG A 184 -0.45 -14.92 -41.48
C ARG A 184 0.34 -16.24 -41.43
N SER A 185 -0.10 -17.16 -40.58
CA SER A 185 -0.19 -18.58 -40.95
C SER A 185 -1.45 -19.18 -40.32
N MET A 186 -1.99 -20.18 -40.99
CA MET A 186 -3.41 -20.56 -40.98
C MET A 186 -3.91 -21.20 -39.68
N GLY A 187 -5.06 -20.71 -39.23
CA GLY A 187 -6.23 -21.47 -38.77
C GLY A 187 -6.11 -22.45 -37.61
N VAL A 188 -6.62 -22.08 -36.43
CA VAL A 188 -7.35 -22.99 -35.52
C VAL A 188 -8.43 -22.20 -34.74
N SER A 189 -9.58 -22.85 -34.57
CA SER A 189 -10.84 -22.40 -33.97
C SER A 189 -10.72 -21.85 -32.54
N SER A 190 -11.55 -20.85 -32.22
CA SER A 190 -11.60 -20.15 -30.94
C SER A 190 -12.44 -20.90 -29.89
N HIS A 191 -11.83 -21.20 -28.73
CA HIS A 191 -12.56 -21.40 -27.48
C HIS A 191 -12.31 -20.21 -26.55
N HIS A 192 -13.39 -19.51 -26.21
CA HIS A 192 -13.42 -18.46 -25.18
C HIS A 192 -13.37 -19.12 -23.80
N GLY A 193 -12.21 -19.04 -23.15
CA GLY A 193 -12.03 -19.37 -21.73
C GLY A 193 -11.57 -18.11 -20.99
N THR A 194 -12.34 -17.69 -20.00
CA THR A 194 -12.17 -16.47 -19.20
C THR A 194 -10.87 -16.51 -18.40
N LEU A 195 -9.95 -15.57 -18.66
CA LEU A 195 -8.60 -15.47 -18.07
C LEU A 195 -8.57 -14.86 -16.64
N THR A 196 -9.71 -14.66 -16.00
CA THR A 196 -9.81 -13.91 -14.73
C THR A 196 -9.38 -14.69 -13.49
N SER A 197 -9.24 -16.02 -13.56
CA SER A 197 -8.83 -16.83 -12.40
C SER A 197 -7.32 -17.09 -12.28
N GLN A 198 -6.50 -16.68 -13.26
CA GLN A 198 -5.08 -17.06 -13.32
C GLN A 198 -4.10 -16.10 -12.66
N CYS A 199 -4.50 -14.87 -12.31
CA CYS A 199 -3.58 -13.91 -11.69
C CYS A 199 -3.18 -14.30 -10.26
N TYR A 200 -4.05 -14.96 -9.49
CA TYR A 200 -3.73 -15.37 -8.12
C TYR A 200 -3.00 -16.73 -8.00
N GLN A 201 -3.24 -17.67 -8.92
CA GLN A 201 -2.66 -19.02 -8.80
C GLN A 201 -1.18 -19.12 -9.18
N LYS A 202 -0.63 -18.12 -9.89
CA LYS A 202 0.75 -18.20 -10.41
C LYS A 202 1.84 -17.74 -9.43
N VAL A 203 1.46 -17.13 -8.30
CA VAL A 203 2.40 -16.70 -7.26
C VAL A 203 2.55 -17.78 -6.17
N ALA A 204 1.57 -18.68 -6.02
CA ALA A 204 1.57 -19.72 -4.99
C ALA A 204 2.28 -21.04 -5.39
N SER A 205 2.89 -21.13 -6.58
CA SER A 205 3.44 -22.38 -7.12
C SER A 205 4.97 -22.40 -7.27
N VAL A 206 5.71 -21.64 -6.47
CA VAL A 206 7.17 -21.83 -6.36
C VAL A 206 7.44 -22.95 -5.35
N PRO A 207 8.01 -24.10 -5.75
CA PRO A 207 8.36 -25.15 -4.79
C PRO A 207 9.59 -24.73 -3.97
N ASN A 208 9.62 -25.15 -2.71
CA ASN A 208 10.80 -25.10 -1.83
C ASN A 208 12.05 -25.70 -2.46
#